data_AF-A0A961H946-F1
#
_entry.id   AF-A0A961H946-F1
#
_cell.length_a   1.000
_cell.length_b   1.000
_cell.length_c   1.000
_cell.angle_alpha   90.00
_cell.angle_beta   90.00
_cell.angle_gamma   90.00
#
_symmetry.space_group_name_H-M   'P 1'
#
loop_
_entity.id
_entity.type
_entity.pdbx_description
1 polymer ?
#
loop_
_entity_poly.entity_id
_entity_poly.type
_entity_poly.pdbx_seq_one_letter_code
_entity_poly.pdbx_strand_id
1 'polypeptide(L)'
;MRDGIRLAVAAGVFTFGTVGWGLADHIGAAAGVALGLAVLVLPWRGQPGWSWAWLYLTRDRCFDLSDPVTVVNDRSGGGVRYQGGIAVAAIQLLGKRWQPTFFTGSATVGTANTVDVAELVPLMRQSLGLELDSLSVITAGARRGSGGDYPAIYDTLIGNTPYAGRRETWLVLRLHAFDNGEALRDRPTVGTAALAAAQRIAASLRCRGVRAKVASATDMIELEKRLDTSVLRPRNRGWRSLRGDSGWQTSYGYRPGDITSEALGQAWSLRADAIIQNITVFSDGTAATTVTVRTPRPPTMPPAVILQPLPGQQASAAAANLCGPRPEVRGLLRGGLPSALFIPIGPSGVLIGKVSGGERLLLPLDDPAEQTRVHIGAEQEIAKRIVIRTAAAGQRVTVHTTDVAGWQSVRMPGIAVIEHQRPAPGTTVSVVDGTVAPAPRPNTVLSVAPPGSPVPPASDIVIAQTGPATVELTAGGWSCDIEPEFFRAENRYITCSQWEMAE
;
A
#
# COMPACT_ATOMS: atom_id res chain seq x y z
N MET A 1 -3.84 14.60 -28.86
CA MET A 1 -4.37 15.63 -27.92
C MET A 1 -3.43 16.83 -27.73
N ARG A 2 -2.10 16.65 -27.68
CA ARG A 2 -1.13 17.77 -27.52
C ARG A 2 -1.14 18.78 -28.68
N ASP A 3 -1.34 18.35 -29.93
CA ASP A 3 -1.30 19.26 -31.09
C ASP A 3 -2.55 20.13 -31.21
N GLY A 4 -3.74 19.58 -30.90
CA GLY A 4 -4.98 20.36 -30.86
C GLY A 4 -4.97 21.46 -29.79
N ILE A 5 -4.34 21.20 -28.63
CA ILE A 5 -4.18 22.21 -27.57
C ILE A 5 -3.20 23.31 -28.02
N ARG A 6 -2.09 22.96 -28.69
CA ARG A 6 -1.14 23.93 -29.24
C ARG A 6 -1.80 24.84 -30.29
N LEU A 7 -2.58 24.26 -31.20
CA LEU A 7 -3.36 25.00 -32.19
C LEU A 7 -4.39 25.92 -31.53
N ALA A 8 -5.12 25.44 -30.52
CA ALA A 8 -6.10 26.25 -29.80
C ALA A 8 -5.44 27.41 -29.01
N VAL A 9 -4.27 27.17 -28.40
CA VAL A 9 -3.50 28.21 -27.71
C VAL A 9 -2.98 29.25 -28.69
N ALA A 10 -2.42 28.82 -29.83
CA ALA A 10 -1.95 29.73 -30.87
C ALA A 10 -3.08 30.57 -31.46
N ALA A 11 -4.22 29.95 -31.77
CA ALA A 11 -5.42 30.64 -32.22
C ALA A 11 -5.94 31.62 -31.15
N GLY A 12 -5.93 31.22 -29.88
CA GLY A 12 -6.33 32.09 -28.77
C GLY A 12 -5.44 33.33 -28.64
N VAL A 13 -4.10 33.17 -28.68
CA VAL A 13 -3.15 34.30 -28.65
C VAL A 13 -3.37 35.22 -29.84
N PHE A 14 -3.60 34.66 -31.04
CA PHE A 14 -3.90 35.44 -32.23
C PHE A 14 -5.21 36.22 -32.08
N THR A 15 -6.27 35.60 -31.57
CA THR A 15 -7.57 36.24 -31.31
C THR A 15 -7.43 37.40 -30.31
N PHE A 16 -6.69 37.20 -29.21
CA PHE A 16 -6.40 38.28 -28.26
C PHE A 16 -5.65 39.45 -28.92
N GLY A 17 -4.69 39.15 -29.80
CA GLY A 17 -4.00 40.15 -30.62
C GLY A 17 -4.94 40.91 -31.55
N THR A 18 -5.84 40.22 -32.27
CA THR A 18 -6.80 40.85 -33.18
C THR A 18 -7.85 41.69 -32.46
N VAL A 19 -8.33 41.25 -31.29
CA VAL A 19 -9.28 42.02 -30.46
C VAL A 19 -8.59 43.24 -29.88
N GLY A 20 -7.35 43.09 -29.39
CA GLY A 20 -6.54 44.21 -28.94
C GLY A 20 -6.30 45.21 -30.06
N TRP A 21 -6.01 44.73 -31.27
CA TRP A 21 -5.83 45.59 -32.44
C TRP A 21 -7.07 46.43 -32.74
N GLY A 22 -8.27 45.85 -32.68
CA GLY A 22 -9.52 46.57 -32.89
C GLY A 22 -9.84 47.65 -31.84
N LEU A 23 -9.24 47.59 -30.65
CA LEU A 23 -9.52 48.52 -29.54
C LEU A 23 -8.56 49.72 -29.49
N ALA A 24 -7.27 49.52 -29.80
CA ALA A 24 -6.25 50.56 -29.63
C ALA A 24 -5.11 50.44 -30.66
N ASP A 25 -5.45 49.99 -31.87
CA ASP A 25 -4.54 49.83 -33.00
C ASP A 25 -3.27 49.01 -32.62
N HIS A 26 -2.08 49.41 -33.06
CA HIS A 26 -0.83 48.66 -32.79
C HIS A 26 -0.51 48.48 -31.29
N ILE A 27 -0.84 49.46 -30.44
CA ILE A 27 -0.60 49.37 -28.99
C ILE A 27 -1.54 48.33 -28.38
N GLY A 28 -2.80 48.33 -28.82
CA GLY A 28 -3.79 47.34 -28.42
C GLY A 28 -3.42 45.93 -28.89
N ALA A 29 -2.88 45.77 -30.10
CA ALA A 29 -2.41 44.49 -30.63
C ALA A 29 -1.28 43.92 -29.77
N ALA A 30 -0.27 44.74 -29.44
CA ALA A 30 0.85 44.35 -28.59
C ALA A 30 0.39 43.96 -27.17
N ALA A 31 -0.49 44.75 -26.57
CA ALA A 31 -1.07 44.46 -25.25
C ALA A 31 -1.92 43.18 -25.27
N GLY A 32 -2.71 42.97 -26.33
CA GLY A 32 -3.54 41.78 -26.53
C GLY A 32 -2.70 40.52 -26.66
N VAL A 33 -1.65 40.53 -27.50
CA VAL A 33 -0.72 39.40 -27.62
C VAL A 33 -0.01 39.14 -26.29
N ALA A 34 0.47 40.17 -25.59
CA ALA A 34 1.11 40.02 -24.28
C ALA A 34 0.17 39.38 -23.25
N LEU A 35 -1.09 39.81 -23.19
CA LEU A 35 -2.12 39.24 -22.32
C LEU A 35 -2.45 37.79 -22.72
N GLY A 36 -2.59 37.52 -24.01
CA GLY A 36 -2.82 36.17 -24.54
C GLY A 36 -1.69 35.21 -24.17
N LEU A 37 -0.44 35.64 -24.31
CA LEU A 37 0.74 34.87 -23.88
C LEU A 37 0.76 34.68 -22.36
N ALA A 38 0.43 35.72 -21.58
CA ALA A 38 0.37 35.65 -20.13
C ALA A 38 -0.68 34.65 -19.61
N VAL A 39 -1.87 34.61 -20.21
CA VAL A 39 -2.97 33.75 -19.76
C VAL A 39 -2.87 32.33 -20.32
N LEU A 40 -2.49 32.18 -21.59
CA LEU A 40 -2.59 30.91 -22.31
C LEU A 40 -1.27 30.12 -22.35
N VAL A 41 -0.12 30.80 -22.26
CA VAL A 41 1.20 30.18 -22.46
C VAL A 41 2.02 30.19 -21.18
N LEU A 42 2.11 31.33 -20.49
CA LEU A 42 2.96 31.47 -19.30
C LEU A 42 2.44 30.57 -18.16
N PRO A 43 3.30 29.69 -17.60
CA PRO A 43 2.88 28.79 -16.54
C PRO A 43 2.71 29.56 -15.23
N TRP A 44 1.49 29.57 -14.68
CA TRP A 44 1.22 30.06 -13.34
C TRP A 44 1.15 28.89 -12.37
N ARG A 45 2.09 28.81 -11.42
CA ARG A 45 2.25 27.67 -10.50
C ARG A 45 2.39 26.32 -11.22
N GLY A 46 3.14 26.29 -12.32
CA GLY A 46 3.48 25.07 -13.07
C GLY A 46 2.44 24.60 -14.09
N GLN A 47 1.35 25.34 -14.30
CA GLN A 47 0.33 25.07 -15.32
C GLN A 47 -0.15 26.39 -15.96
N PRO A 48 -0.51 26.40 -17.26
CA PRO A 48 -1.08 27.60 -17.90
C PRO A 48 -2.49 27.90 -17.36
N GLY A 49 -2.93 29.17 -17.46
CA GLY A 49 -4.20 29.65 -16.89
C GLY A 49 -5.44 28.88 -17.35
N TRP A 50 -5.50 28.51 -18.64
CA TRP A 50 -6.60 27.69 -19.19
C TRP A 50 -6.68 26.30 -18.56
N SER A 51 -5.54 25.72 -18.15
CA SER A 51 -5.51 24.41 -17.50
C SER A 51 -6.20 24.51 -16.15
N TRP A 52 -5.95 25.58 -15.39
CA TRP A 52 -6.65 25.86 -14.14
C TRP A 52 -8.15 26.07 -14.32
N ALA A 53 -8.56 26.84 -15.34
CA ALA A 53 -9.97 27.02 -15.67
C ALA A 53 -10.64 25.68 -16.00
N TRP A 54 -9.99 24.83 -16.79
CA TRP A 54 -10.49 23.49 -17.10
C TRP A 54 -10.62 22.60 -15.85
N LEU A 55 -9.63 22.59 -14.97
CA LEU A 55 -9.68 21.85 -13.69
C LEU A 55 -10.84 22.33 -12.82
N TYR A 56 -11.07 23.64 -12.79
CA TYR A 56 -12.21 24.21 -12.07
C TYR A 56 -13.54 23.76 -12.68
N LEU A 57 -13.70 23.81 -14.00
CA LEU A 57 -14.93 23.40 -14.70
C LEU A 57 -15.21 21.89 -14.59
N THR A 58 -14.17 21.07 -14.44
CA THR A 58 -14.29 19.60 -14.39
C THR A 58 -14.25 19.04 -12.98
N ARG A 59 -14.19 19.89 -11.94
CA ARG A 59 -14.05 19.47 -10.54
C ARG A 59 -15.18 18.56 -10.04
N ASP A 60 -16.37 18.72 -10.60
CA ASP A 60 -17.60 18.05 -10.17
C ASP A 60 -17.89 16.75 -10.96
N ARG A 61 -16.99 16.31 -11.86
CA ARG A 61 -17.16 15.06 -12.62
C ARG A 61 -17.23 13.84 -11.70
N CYS A 62 -18.33 13.10 -11.69
CA CYS A 62 -18.45 11.89 -10.90
C CYS A 62 -17.46 10.80 -11.36
N PHE A 63 -16.88 10.09 -10.39
CA PHE A 63 -16.18 8.83 -10.63
C PHE A 63 -17.12 7.72 -10.17
N ASP A 64 -17.90 7.20 -11.11
CA ASP A 64 -18.75 6.04 -10.88
C ASP A 64 -18.07 4.82 -11.49
N LEU A 65 -17.98 3.73 -10.72
CA LEU A 65 -17.36 2.49 -11.15
C LEU A 65 -18.45 1.45 -11.30
N SER A 66 -18.55 0.84 -12.48
CA SER A 66 -19.45 -0.29 -12.68
C SER A 66 -19.03 -1.46 -11.79
N ASP A 67 -19.94 -2.36 -11.43
CA ASP A 67 -19.56 -3.52 -10.63
C ASP A 67 -18.63 -4.47 -11.42
N PRO A 68 -17.61 -5.07 -10.78
CA PRO A 68 -16.79 -6.09 -11.39
C PRO A 68 -17.59 -7.39 -11.53
N VAL A 69 -17.38 -8.10 -12.63
CA VAL A 69 -18.06 -9.37 -12.95
C VAL A 69 -17.06 -10.52 -12.83
N THR A 70 -17.54 -11.66 -12.33
CA THR A 70 -16.73 -12.89 -12.33
C THR A 70 -16.72 -13.49 -13.74
N VAL A 71 -15.53 -13.56 -14.32
CA VAL A 71 -15.27 -14.22 -15.61
C VAL A 71 -14.52 -15.52 -15.33
N VAL A 72 -14.73 -16.53 -16.18
CA VAL A 72 -14.03 -17.82 -16.08
C VAL A 72 -13.12 -17.99 -17.28
N ASN A 73 -11.87 -18.36 -17.03
CA ASN A 73 -10.91 -18.81 -18.04
C ASN A 73 -10.18 -20.05 -17.52
N ASP A 74 -10.06 -21.09 -18.35
CA ASP A 74 -9.39 -22.36 -18.00
C ASP A 74 -9.87 -22.95 -16.66
N ARG A 75 -11.20 -23.00 -16.47
CA ARG A 75 -11.89 -23.49 -15.25
C ARG A 75 -11.55 -22.72 -13.97
N SER A 76 -10.86 -21.58 -14.09
CA SER A 76 -10.50 -20.70 -12.98
C SER A 76 -11.22 -19.36 -13.12
N GLY A 77 -11.94 -18.95 -12.07
CA GLY A 77 -12.64 -17.67 -12.03
C GLY A 77 -11.71 -16.51 -11.66
N GLY A 78 -12.05 -15.31 -12.11
CA GLY A 78 -11.43 -14.06 -11.66
C GLY A 78 -12.35 -12.86 -11.89
N GLY A 79 -12.13 -11.80 -11.12
CA GLY A 79 -12.86 -10.55 -11.24
C GLY A 79 -12.33 -9.74 -12.42
N VAL A 80 -13.25 -9.27 -13.26
CA VAL A 80 -12.95 -8.34 -14.34
C VAL A 80 -13.99 -7.23 -14.37
N ARG A 81 -13.53 -5.99 -14.52
CA ARG A 81 -14.40 -4.84 -14.74
C ARG A 81 -14.23 -4.34 -16.16
N TYR A 82 -15.33 -4.17 -16.91
CA TYR A 82 -15.30 -3.54 -18.22
C TYR A 82 -16.02 -2.21 -18.18
N GLN A 83 -15.30 -1.12 -18.43
CA GLN A 83 -15.86 0.23 -18.39
C GLN A 83 -15.13 1.16 -19.36
N GLY A 84 -15.87 1.94 -20.14
CA GLY A 84 -15.29 2.96 -21.02
C GLY A 84 -14.29 2.39 -22.05
N GLY A 85 -14.53 1.18 -22.56
CA GLY A 85 -13.63 0.52 -23.51
C GLY A 85 -12.40 -0.14 -22.87
N ILE A 86 -12.28 -0.15 -21.54
CA ILE A 86 -11.15 -0.72 -20.82
C ILE A 86 -11.62 -1.91 -19.99
N ALA A 87 -11.00 -3.07 -20.18
CA ALA A 87 -11.11 -4.21 -19.28
C ALA A 87 -10.01 -4.12 -18.21
N VAL A 88 -10.40 -4.28 -16.94
CA VAL A 88 -9.53 -4.20 -15.78
C VAL A 88 -9.57 -5.51 -15.01
N ALA A 89 -8.40 -6.08 -14.76
CA ALA A 89 -8.21 -7.22 -13.88
C ALA A 89 -7.19 -6.87 -12.78
N ALA A 90 -7.27 -7.53 -11.63
CA ALA A 90 -6.33 -7.28 -10.54
C ALA A 90 -5.64 -8.57 -10.07
N ILE A 91 -4.42 -8.43 -9.55
CA ILE A 91 -3.63 -9.50 -8.95
C ILE A 91 -3.14 -9.03 -7.59
N GLN A 92 -3.42 -9.79 -6.54
CA GLN A 92 -2.82 -9.56 -5.23
C GLN A 92 -1.42 -10.17 -5.19
N LEU A 93 -0.43 -9.38 -4.78
CA LEU A 93 0.93 -9.86 -4.51
C LEU A 93 1.03 -10.24 -3.03
N LEU A 94 1.26 -11.51 -2.78
CA LEU A 94 1.35 -12.11 -1.44
C LEU A 94 2.81 -12.24 -0.97
N GLY A 95 3.77 -12.07 -1.88
CA GLY A 95 5.19 -12.07 -1.59
C GLY A 95 5.75 -13.45 -1.21
N LYS A 96 6.87 -13.46 -0.51
CA LYS A 96 7.56 -14.64 0.01
C LYS A 96 7.16 -14.89 1.47
N ARG A 97 7.17 -16.15 1.89
CA ARG A 97 6.81 -16.55 3.26
C ARG A 97 7.84 -16.07 4.27
N TRP A 98 7.36 -15.49 5.37
CA TRP A 98 8.09 -15.16 6.61
C TRP A 98 9.50 -14.59 6.38
N GLN A 99 9.62 -13.66 5.43
CA GLN A 99 10.89 -13.02 5.14
C GLN A 99 11.17 -11.93 6.18
N PRO A 100 12.38 -11.89 6.75
CA PRO A 100 12.74 -10.86 7.69
C PRO A 100 12.90 -9.51 6.99
N THR A 101 12.74 -8.46 7.77
CA THR A 101 13.08 -7.10 7.39
C THR A 101 14.16 -6.59 8.35
N PHE A 102 15.28 -6.16 7.78
CA PHE A 102 16.42 -5.62 8.52
C PHE A 102 16.44 -4.11 8.42
N PHE A 103 16.64 -3.45 9.56
CA PHE A 103 16.92 -2.02 9.60
C PHE A 103 18.41 -1.79 9.80
N THR A 104 19.01 -1.19 8.77
CA THR A 104 20.40 -0.74 8.76
C THR A 104 20.44 0.75 9.04
N GLY A 105 21.03 1.16 10.15
CA GLY A 105 21.08 2.57 10.54
C GLY A 105 19.69 3.23 10.61
N SER A 106 19.63 4.51 10.25
CA SER A 106 18.44 5.36 10.46
C SER A 106 17.50 5.46 9.25
N ALA A 107 17.91 4.99 8.07
CA ALA A 107 17.23 5.34 6.82
C ALA A 107 17.04 4.18 5.83
N THR A 108 17.71 3.04 6.02
CA THR A 108 17.69 1.93 5.07
C THR A 108 16.99 0.70 5.64
N VAL A 109 16.17 0.09 4.80
CA VAL A 109 15.39 -1.10 5.12
C VAL A 109 15.65 -2.13 4.04
N GLY A 110 16.15 -3.30 4.45
CA GLY A 110 16.40 -4.42 3.57
C GLY A 110 15.41 -5.56 3.81
N THR A 111 14.82 -6.09 2.74
CA THR A 111 14.07 -7.36 2.79
C THR A 111 14.21 -8.07 1.46
N ALA A 112 14.25 -9.41 1.47
CA ALA A 112 14.23 -10.22 0.27
C ALA A 112 12.81 -10.37 -0.32
N ASN A 113 11.78 -9.87 0.38
CA ASN A 113 10.39 -9.88 -0.05
C ASN A 113 10.06 -8.65 -0.90
N THR A 114 10.60 -8.60 -2.11
CA THR A 114 10.44 -7.49 -3.05
C THR A 114 9.92 -7.99 -4.39
N VAL A 115 9.31 -7.08 -5.15
CA VAL A 115 9.07 -7.23 -6.59
C VAL A 115 9.84 -6.16 -7.35
N ASP A 116 10.50 -6.55 -8.43
CA ASP A 116 11.06 -5.58 -9.37
C ASP A 116 9.97 -5.12 -10.34
N VAL A 117 9.72 -3.81 -10.38
CA VAL A 117 8.72 -3.22 -11.27
C VAL A 117 9.21 -3.22 -12.72
N ALA A 118 10.52 -3.14 -12.96
CA ALA A 118 11.10 -3.19 -14.31
C ALA A 118 10.78 -4.51 -15.02
N GLU A 119 10.78 -5.59 -14.24
CA GLU A 119 10.45 -6.94 -14.67
C GLU A 119 8.98 -7.15 -15.12
N LEU A 120 8.10 -6.19 -14.84
CA LEU A 120 6.69 -6.23 -15.25
C LEU A 120 6.49 -5.70 -16.68
N VAL A 121 7.38 -4.85 -17.19
CA VAL A 121 7.28 -4.25 -18.54
C VAL A 121 7.17 -5.32 -19.63
N PRO A 122 8.05 -6.35 -19.67
CA PRO A 122 7.95 -7.38 -20.70
C PRO A 122 6.65 -8.18 -20.61
N LEU A 123 6.06 -8.27 -19.41
CA LEU A 123 4.80 -8.97 -19.17
C LEU A 123 3.58 -8.15 -19.63
N MET A 124 3.73 -6.89 -20.04
CA MET A 124 2.61 -6.12 -20.60
C MET A 124 2.26 -6.56 -22.03
N ARG A 125 3.23 -7.16 -22.73
CA ARG A 125 3.00 -7.79 -24.04
C ARG A 125 2.64 -9.25 -23.84
N GLN A 126 1.51 -9.64 -24.39
CA GLN A 126 0.89 -10.93 -24.21
C GLN A 126 0.85 -11.68 -25.54
N SER A 127 0.62 -13.00 -25.49
CA SER A 127 0.54 -13.81 -26.71
C SER A 127 -0.49 -13.29 -27.70
N LEU A 128 -0.27 -13.56 -28.99
CA LEU A 128 -1.17 -13.19 -30.08
C LEU A 128 -1.46 -11.68 -30.14
N GLY A 129 -0.41 -10.86 -30.00
CA GLY A 129 -0.45 -9.41 -30.21
C GLY A 129 -1.26 -8.60 -29.18
N LEU A 130 -1.68 -9.22 -28.07
CA LEU A 130 -2.42 -8.52 -27.03
C LEU A 130 -1.46 -7.66 -26.18
N GLU A 131 -1.77 -6.39 -25.96
CA GLU A 131 -0.94 -5.45 -25.21
C GLU A 131 -1.76 -4.69 -24.17
N LEU A 132 -1.25 -4.64 -22.93
CA LEU A 132 -1.85 -3.86 -21.85
C LEU A 132 -1.55 -2.36 -22.05
N ASP A 133 -2.54 -1.49 -21.87
CA ASP A 133 -2.36 -0.03 -21.89
C ASP A 133 -1.47 0.41 -20.73
N SER A 134 -1.77 -0.09 -19.53
CA SER A 134 -1.03 0.24 -18.32
C SER A 134 -1.15 -0.84 -17.25
N LEU A 135 -0.11 -0.92 -16.42
CA LEU A 135 -0.05 -1.77 -15.25
C LEU A 135 0.31 -0.91 -14.03
N SER A 136 -0.59 -0.85 -13.05
CA SER A 136 -0.36 -0.10 -11.81
C SER A 136 0.02 -1.04 -10.67
N VAL A 137 1.19 -0.81 -10.05
CA VAL A 137 1.59 -1.42 -8.79
C VAL A 137 1.10 -0.53 -7.65
N ILE A 138 0.10 -1.00 -6.93
CA ILE A 138 -0.58 -0.27 -5.87
C ILE A 138 -0.21 -0.89 -4.53
N THR A 139 0.52 -0.15 -3.72
CA THR A 139 0.90 -0.57 -2.37
C THR A 139 0.18 0.30 -1.35
N ALA A 140 -0.71 -0.29 -0.57
CA ALA A 140 -1.50 0.41 0.44
C ALA A 140 -1.22 -0.14 1.83
N GLY A 141 -1.26 0.72 2.85
CA GLY A 141 -0.94 0.29 4.20
C GLY A 141 -0.85 1.41 5.22
N ALA A 142 -0.33 1.07 6.38
CA ALA A 142 -0.10 2.01 7.47
C ALA A 142 1.12 1.57 8.28
N ARG A 143 1.82 2.56 8.86
CA ARG A 143 2.96 2.29 9.75
C ARG A 143 2.53 1.57 11.03
N ARG A 144 1.39 1.95 11.59
CA ARG A 144 0.89 1.47 12.89
C ARG A 144 -0.60 1.15 12.87
N GLY A 145 -1.05 0.43 13.89
CA GLY A 145 -2.46 0.29 14.25
C GLY A 145 -3.11 1.64 14.57
N SER A 146 -4.42 1.72 14.33
CA SER A 146 -5.22 2.94 14.49
C SER A 146 -5.88 3.09 15.86
N GLY A 147 -5.80 2.09 16.75
CA GLY A 147 -6.49 2.08 18.04
C GLY A 147 -5.54 2.01 19.24
N GLY A 148 -5.82 2.81 20.27
CA GLY A 148 -5.04 2.85 21.51
C GLY A 148 -3.76 3.70 21.43
N ASP A 149 -3.11 3.89 22.56
CA ASP A 149 -1.94 4.79 22.67
C ASP A 149 -0.62 4.10 22.30
N TYR A 150 -0.49 2.81 22.60
CA TYR A 150 0.76 2.09 22.38
C TYR A 150 1.22 2.03 20.92
N PRO A 151 0.36 1.89 19.88
CA PRO A 151 0.83 1.93 18.50
C PRO A 151 1.58 3.22 18.14
N ALA A 152 1.21 4.37 18.72
CA ALA A 152 1.92 5.64 18.51
C ALA A 152 3.28 5.68 19.24
N ILE A 153 3.34 5.08 20.43
CA ILE A 153 4.60 4.88 21.17
C ILE A 153 5.52 3.96 20.37
N TYR A 154 5.01 2.82 19.91
CA TYR A 154 5.75 1.84 19.12
C TYR A 154 6.31 2.45 17.83
N ASP A 155 5.52 3.23 17.10
CA ASP A 155 5.99 3.96 15.92
C ASP A 155 7.14 4.93 16.24
N THR A 156 7.13 5.53 17.44
CA THR A 156 8.24 6.36 17.93
C THR A 156 9.49 5.55 18.27
N LEU A 157 9.33 4.32 18.80
CA LEU A 157 10.44 3.41 19.09
C LEU A 157 11.12 2.89 17.82
N ILE A 158 10.33 2.62 16.78
CA ILE A 158 10.83 2.28 15.45
C ILE A 158 11.56 3.47 14.82
N GLY A 159 11.08 4.69 15.05
CA GLY A 159 11.69 5.92 14.56
C GLY A 159 11.35 6.21 13.10
N ASN A 160 12.22 6.96 12.42
CA ASN A 160 11.96 7.45 11.06
C ASN A 160 12.31 6.45 9.95
N THR A 161 12.68 5.22 10.31
CA THR A 161 12.99 4.17 9.34
C THR A 161 11.75 3.81 8.51
N PRO A 162 11.86 3.59 7.18
CA PRO A 162 10.77 3.13 6.30
C PRO A 162 10.07 1.82 6.74
N TYR A 163 9.12 1.94 7.66
CA TYR A 163 8.45 0.82 8.31
C TYR A 163 6.99 0.74 7.90
N ALA A 164 6.48 -0.47 7.67
CA ALA A 164 5.06 -0.70 7.43
C ALA A 164 4.53 -1.84 8.31
N GLY A 165 3.79 -1.49 9.37
CA GLY A 165 3.11 -2.49 10.20
C GLY A 165 2.03 -3.27 9.45
N ARG A 166 1.35 -2.61 8.51
CA ARG A 166 0.48 -3.25 7.50
C ARG A 166 0.83 -2.73 6.13
N ARG A 167 1.00 -3.64 5.17
CA ARG A 167 1.21 -3.31 3.76
C ARG A 167 0.69 -4.42 2.88
N GLU A 168 -0.17 -4.06 1.94
CA GLU A 168 -0.66 -4.93 0.88
C GLU A 168 -0.26 -4.36 -0.48
N THR A 169 0.05 -5.23 -1.43
CA THR A 169 0.46 -4.83 -2.78
C THR A 169 -0.42 -5.53 -3.81
N TRP A 170 -0.88 -4.75 -4.77
CA TRP A 170 -1.79 -5.17 -5.83
C TRP A 170 -1.26 -4.72 -7.19
N LEU A 171 -1.46 -5.54 -8.21
CA LEU A 171 -1.29 -5.15 -9.60
C LEU A 171 -2.67 -4.92 -10.20
N VAL A 172 -2.88 -3.76 -10.83
CA VAL A 172 -4.10 -3.45 -11.59
C VAL A 172 -3.72 -3.36 -13.07
N LEU A 173 -4.25 -4.29 -13.85
CA LEU A 173 -3.97 -4.45 -15.27
C LEU A 173 -5.10 -3.80 -16.06
N ARG A 174 -4.76 -2.95 -17.03
CA ARG A 174 -5.74 -2.26 -17.87
C ARG A 174 -5.50 -2.61 -19.32
N LEU A 175 -6.52 -3.21 -19.95
CA LEU A 175 -6.53 -3.60 -21.35
C LEU A 175 -7.50 -2.70 -22.11
N HIS A 176 -7.01 -1.92 -23.06
CA HIS A 176 -7.86 -1.08 -23.91
C HIS A 176 -8.36 -1.89 -25.11
N ALA A 177 -9.68 -2.02 -25.25
CA ALA A 177 -10.29 -2.91 -26.24
C ALA A 177 -10.07 -2.42 -27.68
N PHE A 178 -10.15 -1.10 -27.91
CA PHE A 178 -10.01 -0.55 -29.26
C PHE A 178 -8.61 -0.74 -29.83
N ASP A 179 -7.56 -0.53 -29.02
CA ASP A 179 -6.17 -0.69 -29.47
C ASP A 179 -5.82 -2.16 -29.74
N ASN A 180 -6.58 -3.08 -29.16
CA ASN A 180 -6.38 -4.52 -29.26
C ASN A 180 -7.38 -5.20 -30.21
N GLY A 181 -8.02 -4.47 -31.12
CA GLY A 181 -9.11 -4.99 -31.96
C GLY A 181 -8.75 -6.26 -32.75
N GLU A 182 -7.55 -6.31 -33.36
CA GLU A 182 -7.08 -7.50 -34.08
C GLU A 182 -6.82 -8.68 -33.15
N ALA A 183 -6.11 -8.44 -32.05
CA ALA A 183 -5.83 -9.46 -31.05
C ALA A 183 -7.12 -10.03 -30.42
N LEU A 184 -8.16 -9.22 -30.28
CA LEU A 184 -9.42 -9.62 -29.65
C LEU A 184 -10.35 -10.37 -30.59
N ARG A 185 -10.11 -10.37 -31.91
CA ARG A 185 -10.98 -11.00 -32.92
C ARG A 185 -11.20 -12.50 -32.65
N ASP A 186 -10.14 -13.20 -32.28
CA ASP A 186 -10.16 -14.66 -32.08
C ASP A 186 -10.42 -15.06 -30.62
N ARG A 187 -10.84 -14.09 -29.77
CA ARG A 187 -11.05 -14.30 -28.33
C ARG A 187 -12.55 -14.16 -27.98
N PRO A 188 -13.08 -14.96 -27.04
CA PRO A 188 -14.52 -14.94 -26.73
C PRO A 188 -15.02 -13.59 -26.25
N THR A 189 -14.27 -12.96 -25.31
CA THR A 189 -14.59 -11.62 -24.80
C THR A 189 -13.31 -10.89 -24.38
N VAL A 190 -13.39 -9.56 -24.32
CA VAL A 190 -12.33 -8.72 -23.74
C VAL A 190 -12.07 -9.09 -22.28
N GLY A 191 -13.11 -9.46 -21.54
CA GLY A 191 -12.99 -9.86 -20.14
C GLY A 191 -12.19 -11.15 -19.96
N THR A 192 -12.46 -12.17 -20.77
CA THR A 192 -11.67 -13.42 -20.78
C THR A 192 -10.22 -13.16 -21.18
N ALA A 193 -9.97 -12.23 -22.11
CA ALA A 193 -8.62 -11.86 -22.51
C ALA A 193 -7.83 -11.19 -21.38
N ALA A 194 -8.47 -10.25 -20.66
CA ALA A 194 -7.88 -9.58 -19.50
C ALA A 194 -7.60 -10.56 -18.36
N LEU A 195 -8.53 -11.50 -18.09
CA LEU A 195 -8.34 -12.55 -17.10
C LEU A 195 -7.18 -13.48 -17.47
N ALA A 196 -7.09 -13.93 -18.72
CA ALA A 196 -6.00 -14.77 -19.20
C ALA A 196 -4.63 -14.07 -19.13
N ALA A 197 -4.56 -12.76 -19.38
CA ALA A 197 -3.36 -11.95 -19.17
C ALA A 197 -2.98 -11.91 -17.68
N ALA A 198 -3.94 -11.66 -16.79
CA ALA A 198 -3.72 -11.65 -15.35
C ALA A 198 -3.23 -13.01 -14.81
N GLN A 199 -3.82 -14.12 -15.28
CA GLN A 199 -3.40 -15.48 -14.91
C GLN A 199 -1.96 -15.77 -15.34
N ARG A 200 -1.56 -15.37 -16.56
CA ARG A 200 -0.18 -15.54 -17.05
C ARG A 200 0.82 -14.68 -16.29
N ILE A 201 0.49 -13.43 -16.00
CA ILE A 201 1.33 -12.55 -15.17
C ILE A 201 1.50 -13.15 -13.77
N ALA A 202 0.41 -13.59 -13.13
CA ALA A 202 0.46 -14.25 -11.84
C ALA A 202 1.30 -15.53 -11.86
N ALA A 203 1.18 -16.35 -12.91
CA ALA A 203 2.01 -17.54 -13.10
C ALA A 203 3.49 -17.18 -13.27
N SER A 204 3.81 -16.19 -14.09
CA SER A 204 5.19 -15.71 -14.28
C SER A 204 5.81 -15.21 -12.97
N LEU A 205 5.04 -14.48 -12.15
CA LEU A 205 5.50 -14.01 -10.83
C LEU A 205 5.77 -15.18 -9.88
N ARG A 206 4.92 -16.21 -9.88
CA ARG A 206 5.14 -17.42 -9.08
C ARG A 206 6.39 -18.18 -9.52
N CYS A 207 6.66 -18.28 -10.83
CA CYS A 207 7.89 -18.87 -11.33
C CYS A 207 9.16 -18.12 -10.86
N ARG A 208 9.04 -16.84 -10.55
CA ARG A 208 10.12 -16.00 -9.97
C ARG A 208 10.11 -15.99 -8.43
N GLY A 209 9.33 -16.86 -7.80
CA GLY A 209 9.27 -16.99 -6.34
C GLY A 209 8.40 -15.93 -5.63
N VAL A 210 7.63 -15.13 -6.35
CA VAL A 210 6.67 -14.18 -5.76
C VAL A 210 5.29 -14.81 -5.78
N ARG A 211 4.71 -15.11 -4.61
CA ARG A 211 3.34 -15.63 -4.56
C ARG A 211 2.38 -14.53 -5.00
N ALA A 212 1.48 -14.88 -5.92
CA ALA A 212 0.49 -13.98 -6.48
C ALA A 212 -0.85 -14.71 -6.62
N LYS A 213 -1.96 -13.99 -6.47
CA LYS A 213 -3.33 -14.51 -6.62
C LYS A 213 -4.13 -13.57 -7.52
N VAL A 214 -4.79 -14.09 -8.55
CA VAL A 214 -5.73 -13.30 -9.36
C VAL A 214 -6.94 -12.94 -8.48
N ALA A 215 -7.29 -11.66 -8.45
CA ALA A 215 -8.38 -11.14 -7.64
C ALA A 215 -9.73 -11.66 -8.13
N SER A 216 -10.63 -12.00 -7.21
CA SER A 216 -12.05 -12.16 -7.50
C SER A 216 -12.73 -10.78 -7.63
N ALA A 217 -13.99 -10.76 -8.10
CA ALA A 217 -14.79 -9.54 -8.13
C ALA A 217 -14.95 -8.94 -6.71
N THR A 218 -15.13 -9.80 -5.70
CA THR A 218 -15.20 -9.40 -4.29
C THR A 218 -13.88 -8.83 -3.79
N ASP A 219 -12.74 -9.43 -4.16
CA ASP A 219 -11.42 -8.94 -3.78
C ASP A 219 -11.18 -7.51 -4.34
N MET A 220 -11.63 -7.23 -5.57
CA MET A 220 -11.54 -5.89 -6.17
C MET A 220 -12.36 -4.86 -5.38
N ILE A 221 -13.60 -5.20 -4.99
CA ILE A 221 -14.47 -4.31 -4.20
C ILE A 221 -13.87 -4.05 -2.81
N GLU A 222 -13.35 -5.09 -2.15
CA GLU A 222 -12.73 -4.95 -0.83
C GLU A 222 -11.44 -4.12 -0.88
N LEU A 223 -10.63 -4.25 -1.93
CA LEU A 223 -9.49 -3.35 -2.18
C LEU A 223 -9.97 -1.90 -2.29
N GLU A 224 -10.96 -1.62 -3.13
CA GLU A 224 -11.48 -0.26 -3.34
C GLU A 224 -12.02 0.35 -2.05
N LYS A 225 -12.71 -0.45 -1.23
CA LYS A 225 -13.19 -0.05 0.10
C LYS A 225 -12.04 0.33 1.03
N ARG A 226 -10.91 -0.40 1.01
CA ARG A 226 -9.70 -0.08 1.81
C ARG A 226 -9.03 1.21 1.35
N LEU A 227 -9.07 1.49 0.05
CA LEU A 227 -8.55 2.74 -0.55
C LEU A 227 -9.47 3.96 -0.30
N ASP A 228 -10.64 3.74 0.30
CA ASP A 228 -11.63 4.75 0.71
C ASP A 228 -12.27 5.49 -0.49
N THR A 229 -13.13 4.80 -1.23
CA THR A 229 -13.89 5.40 -2.36
C THR A 229 -14.79 6.58 -1.95
N SER A 230 -15.09 6.76 -0.66
CA SER A 230 -15.90 7.89 -0.16
C SER A 230 -15.30 9.25 -0.53
N VAL A 231 -13.97 9.33 -0.67
CA VAL A 231 -13.23 10.56 -1.03
C VAL A 231 -13.58 11.08 -2.43
N LEU A 232 -14.11 10.22 -3.30
CA LEU A 232 -14.45 10.56 -4.68
C LEU A 232 -15.82 11.23 -4.82
N ARG A 233 -16.65 11.28 -3.77
CA ARG A 233 -17.93 11.99 -3.79
C ARG A 233 -17.70 13.48 -4.05
N PRO A 234 -18.48 14.17 -4.92
CA PRO A 234 -18.24 15.58 -5.26
C PRO A 234 -18.10 16.50 -4.04
N ARG A 235 -18.97 16.34 -3.03
CA ARG A 235 -18.96 17.12 -1.77
C ARG A 235 -17.67 17.00 -0.94
N ASN A 236 -16.92 15.92 -1.14
CA ASN A 236 -15.72 15.58 -0.38
C ASN A 236 -14.44 16.10 -1.04
N ARG A 237 -14.55 16.73 -2.22
CA ARG A 237 -13.40 17.15 -3.02
C ARG A 237 -12.95 18.55 -2.63
N GLY A 238 -11.73 18.63 -2.12
CA GLY A 238 -11.00 19.89 -2.02
C GLY A 238 -9.99 20.03 -3.15
N TRP A 239 -9.58 21.27 -3.38
CA TRP A 239 -8.55 21.56 -4.39
C TRP A 239 -7.20 20.93 -4.03
N ARG A 240 -6.84 20.92 -2.75
CA ARG A 240 -5.53 20.41 -2.28
C ARG A 240 -5.61 19.05 -1.61
N SER A 241 -6.78 18.63 -1.14
CA SER A 241 -6.98 17.40 -0.38
C SER A 241 -8.42 16.93 -0.52
N LEU A 242 -8.66 15.63 -0.35
CA LEU A 242 -9.99 15.04 -0.30
C LEU A 242 -10.36 14.72 1.15
N ARG A 243 -11.63 14.91 1.51
CA ARG A 243 -12.16 14.54 2.83
C ARG A 243 -12.84 13.18 2.74
N GLY A 244 -12.24 12.16 3.33
CA GLY A 244 -12.87 10.85 3.50
C GLY A 244 -13.58 10.73 4.85
N ASP A 245 -14.22 9.59 5.06
CA ASP A 245 -14.84 9.24 6.34
C ASP A 245 -13.77 8.99 7.43
N SER A 246 -12.56 8.58 7.00
CA SER A 246 -11.45 8.18 7.86
C SER A 246 -10.35 9.23 8.04
N GLY A 247 -10.51 10.43 7.46
CA GLY A 247 -9.52 11.51 7.51
C GLY A 247 -9.38 12.25 6.18
N TRP A 248 -8.30 13.01 6.04
CA TRP A 248 -7.97 13.76 4.83
C TRP A 248 -6.96 12.99 4.00
N GLN A 249 -7.26 12.77 2.72
CA GLN A 249 -6.33 12.20 1.77
C GLN A 249 -5.71 13.28 0.89
N THR A 250 -4.38 13.29 0.79
CA THR A 250 -3.64 14.19 -0.10
C THR A 250 -2.67 13.41 -0.97
N SER A 251 -2.82 13.54 -2.28
CA SER A 251 -2.02 12.89 -3.31
C SER A 251 -0.94 13.82 -3.84
N TYR A 252 0.26 13.27 -3.97
CA TYR A 252 1.45 13.92 -4.49
C TYR A 252 2.03 13.07 -5.62
N GLY A 253 2.65 13.71 -6.61
CA GLY A 253 3.41 13.06 -7.68
C GLY A 253 4.91 13.05 -7.39
N TYR A 254 5.62 12.05 -7.89
CA TYR A 254 7.08 12.07 -7.95
C TYR A 254 7.53 12.63 -9.30
N ARG A 255 8.69 13.31 -9.32
CA ARG A 255 9.36 13.63 -10.58
C ARG A 255 9.99 12.35 -11.14
N PRO A 256 10.10 12.19 -12.47
CA PRO A 256 10.66 10.97 -13.03
C PRO A 256 12.10 10.67 -12.61
N GLY A 257 12.94 11.70 -12.46
CA GLY A 257 14.32 11.55 -11.99
C GLY A 257 14.46 11.17 -10.51
N ASP A 258 13.35 11.25 -9.76
CA ASP A 258 13.29 10.97 -8.32
C ASP A 258 12.69 9.57 -8.02
N ILE A 259 12.36 8.79 -9.06
CA ILE A 259 11.76 7.46 -8.91
C ILE A 259 12.89 6.44 -8.67
N THR A 260 13.22 6.19 -7.40
CA THR A 260 14.12 5.10 -6.96
C THR A 260 13.51 4.30 -5.82
N SER A 261 14.01 3.08 -5.58
CA SER A 261 13.55 2.22 -4.48
C SER A 261 13.66 2.91 -3.12
N GLU A 262 14.75 3.63 -2.88
CA GLU A 262 15.00 4.37 -1.65
C GLU A 262 14.02 5.53 -1.51
N ALA A 263 13.87 6.35 -2.55
CA ALA A 263 12.98 7.51 -2.55
C ALA A 263 11.52 7.11 -2.33
N LEU A 264 11.06 6.04 -2.98
CA LEU A 264 9.73 5.49 -2.76
C LEU A 264 9.61 4.85 -1.36
N GLY A 265 10.66 4.19 -0.88
CA GLY A 265 10.74 3.69 0.49
C GLY A 265 10.51 4.79 1.53
N GLN A 266 11.07 6.00 1.31
CA GLN A 266 10.94 7.10 2.27
C GLN A 266 9.50 7.55 2.53
N ALA A 267 8.54 7.31 1.64
CA ALA A 267 7.13 7.60 1.97
C ALA A 267 6.66 6.83 3.20
N TRP A 268 7.18 5.61 3.40
CA TRP A 268 6.88 4.78 4.56
C TRP A 268 7.51 5.30 5.84
N SER A 269 8.36 6.33 5.82
CA SER A 269 8.84 7.05 7.02
C SER A 269 7.80 8.03 7.58
N LEU A 270 6.80 8.42 6.77
CA LEU A 270 5.84 9.45 7.12
C LEU A 270 4.88 8.97 8.22
N ARG A 271 4.77 9.77 9.29
CA ARG A 271 3.80 9.54 10.37
C ARG A 271 2.39 9.90 9.90
N ALA A 272 1.77 8.96 9.19
CA ALA A 272 0.45 9.08 8.60
C ALA A 272 -0.45 7.90 9.01
N ASP A 273 -1.76 8.09 8.95
CA ASP A 273 -2.74 7.05 9.30
C ASP A 273 -2.87 5.99 8.20
N ALA A 274 -2.54 6.35 6.96
CA ALA A 274 -2.31 5.42 5.86
C ALA A 274 -1.49 6.05 4.73
N ILE A 275 -0.86 5.19 3.95
CA ILE A 275 -0.08 5.52 2.76
C ILE A 275 -0.57 4.62 1.63
N ILE A 276 -0.82 5.21 0.46
CA ILE A 276 -1.12 4.50 -0.78
C ILE A 276 -0.09 4.96 -1.81
N GLN A 277 0.73 4.06 -2.30
CA GLN A 277 1.66 4.30 -3.40
C GLN A 277 1.12 3.65 -4.66
N ASN A 278 1.23 4.36 -5.78
CA ASN A 278 0.83 3.84 -7.09
C ASN A 278 1.92 4.15 -8.09
N ILE A 279 2.55 3.09 -8.59
CA ILE A 279 3.54 3.14 -9.67
C ILE A 279 2.86 2.60 -10.91
N THR A 280 2.54 3.47 -11.86
CA THR A 280 1.93 3.05 -13.13
C THR A 280 2.99 2.96 -14.20
N VAL A 281 3.14 1.76 -14.76
CA VAL A 281 4.03 1.43 -15.87
C VAL A 281 3.23 1.35 -17.17
N PHE A 282 3.83 1.83 -18.24
CA PHE A 282 3.27 1.86 -19.60
C PHE A 282 4.05 0.92 -20.52
N SER A 283 3.42 0.49 -21.62
CA SER A 283 4.03 -0.45 -22.57
C SER A 283 5.25 0.11 -23.32
N ASP A 284 5.42 1.44 -23.33
CA ASP A 284 6.57 2.15 -23.87
C ASP A 284 7.78 2.18 -22.91
N GLY A 285 7.70 1.52 -21.75
CA GLY A 285 8.75 1.50 -20.74
C GLY A 285 8.85 2.77 -19.90
N THR A 286 7.87 3.68 -20.01
CA THR A 286 7.76 4.82 -19.10
C THR A 286 6.95 4.50 -17.86
N ALA A 287 7.15 5.28 -16.81
CA ALA A 287 6.39 5.17 -15.57
C ALA A 287 6.02 6.55 -15.00
N ALA A 288 4.95 6.57 -14.22
CA ALA A 288 4.56 7.69 -13.38
C ALA A 288 4.15 7.19 -12.00
N THR A 289 4.54 7.93 -10.97
CA THR A 289 4.35 7.49 -9.58
C THR A 289 3.67 8.56 -8.75
N THR A 290 2.69 8.13 -7.95
CA THR A 290 2.01 8.98 -6.96
C THR A 290 2.05 8.35 -5.58
N VAL A 291 2.03 9.18 -4.55
CA VAL A 291 1.76 8.77 -3.17
C VAL A 291 0.58 9.57 -2.62
N THR A 292 -0.39 8.88 -2.06
CA THR A 292 -1.51 9.45 -1.32
C THR A 292 -1.29 9.19 0.16
N VAL A 293 -1.31 10.26 0.96
CA VAL A 293 -1.12 10.21 2.40
C VAL A 293 -2.45 10.54 3.08
N ARG A 294 -2.86 9.72 4.05
CA ARG A 294 -4.04 9.98 4.89
C ARG A 294 -3.61 10.53 6.25
N THR A 295 -4.15 11.68 6.61
CA THR A 295 -3.87 12.37 7.87
C THR A 295 -5.15 12.86 8.55
N PRO A 296 -5.16 13.09 9.88
CA PRO A 296 -6.34 13.59 10.58
C PRO A 296 -6.75 15.02 10.15
N ARG A 297 -5.78 15.80 9.68
CA ARG A 297 -5.95 17.18 9.20
C ARG A 297 -5.26 17.37 7.86
N PRO A 298 -5.76 18.24 6.97
CA PRO A 298 -5.14 18.47 5.68
C PRO A 298 -3.76 19.14 5.87
N PRO A 299 -2.71 18.64 5.19
CA PRO A 299 -1.38 19.22 5.29
C PRO A 299 -1.32 20.61 4.64
N THR A 300 -0.60 21.55 5.25
CA THR A 300 -0.40 22.91 4.71
C THR A 300 0.69 22.96 3.65
N MET A 301 1.68 22.06 3.74
CA MET A 301 2.80 21.89 2.82
C MET A 301 3.03 20.40 2.51
N PRO A 302 3.68 20.06 1.38
CA PRO A 302 4.12 18.69 1.11
C PRO A 302 5.01 18.15 2.24
N PRO A 303 4.88 16.87 2.62
CA PRO A 303 5.64 16.32 3.73
C PRO A 303 7.12 16.05 3.39
N ALA A 304 7.49 16.08 2.11
CA ALA A 304 8.86 15.99 1.64
C ALA A 304 9.06 16.81 0.36
N VAL A 305 10.26 17.34 0.15
CA VAL A 305 10.61 18.22 -1.00
C VAL A 305 10.49 17.50 -2.35
N ILE A 306 10.74 16.19 -2.36
CA ILE A 306 10.64 15.32 -3.53
C ILE A 306 9.19 15.17 -4.05
N LEU A 307 8.19 15.50 -3.21
CA LEU A 307 6.77 15.32 -3.50
C LEU A 307 6.16 16.57 -4.13
N GLN A 308 5.66 16.43 -5.35
CA GLN A 308 4.97 17.50 -6.07
C GLN A 308 3.48 17.50 -5.73
N PRO A 309 2.92 18.63 -5.26
CA PRO A 309 1.48 18.71 -5.01
C PRO A 309 0.69 18.61 -6.32
N LEU A 310 -0.48 17.99 -6.27
CA LEU A 310 -1.38 17.81 -7.41
C LEU A 310 -2.71 18.58 -7.21
N PRO A 311 -2.67 19.92 -7.08
CA PRO A 311 -3.86 20.72 -6.84
C PRO A 311 -4.88 20.59 -7.98
N GLY A 312 -6.16 20.46 -7.65
CA GLY A 312 -7.25 20.22 -8.59
C GLY A 312 -7.31 18.81 -9.16
N GLN A 313 -6.29 17.98 -8.90
CA GLN A 313 -6.15 16.62 -9.46
C GLN A 313 -6.22 15.51 -8.41
N GLN A 314 -6.58 15.88 -7.17
CA GLN A 314 -6.65 14.96 -6.03
C GLN A 314 -7.62 13.80 -6.28
N ALA A 315 -8.81 14.07 -6.83
CA ALA A 315 -9.81 13.05 -7.12
C ALA A 315 -9.35 12.11 -8.26
N SER A 316 -8.74 12.64 -9.31
CA SER A 316 -8.15 11.83 -10.39
C SER A 316 -7.01 10.94 -9.87
N ALA A 317 -6.13 11.48 -9.02
CA ALA A 317 -5.05 10.71 -8.43
C ALA A 317 -5.56 9.59 -7.51
N ALA A 318 -6.57 9.86 -6.69
CA ALA A 318 -7.22 8.84 -5.86
C ALA A 318 -7.94 7.78 -6.72
N ALA A 319 -8.67 8.20 -7.76
CA ALA A 319 -9.34 7.27 -8.68
C ALA A 319 -8.37 6.42 -9.51
N ALA A 320 -7.16 6.90 -9.79
CA ALA A 320 -6.11 6.12 -10.45
C ALA A 320 -5.62 4.92 -9.62
N ASN A 321 -5.89 4.91 -8.31
CA ASN A 321 -5.60 3.79 -7.41
C ASN A 321 -6.68 2.69 -7.46
N LEU A 322 -7.83 2.93 -8.10
CA LEU A 322 -8.94 1.98 -8.12
C LEU A 322 -8.84 1.02 -9.31
N CYS A 323 -9.61 -0.07 -9.26
CA CYS A 323 -9.67 -1.09 -10.31
C CYS A 323 -10.59 -0.66 -11.48
N GLY A 324 -10.49 0.59 -11.91
CA GLY A 324 -11.25 1.15 -13.02
C GLY A 324 -10.38 1.71 -14.14
N PRO A 325 -10.99 2.32 -15.17
CA PRO A 325 -10.29 3.12 -16.16
C PRO A 325 -9.35 4.14 -15.49
N ARG A 326 -8.13 4.30 -16.00
CA ARG A 326 -7.16 5.23 -15.42
C ARG A 326 -7.46 6.67 -15.87
N PRO A 327 -7.84 7.59 -14.96
CA PRO A 327 -7.98 8.99 -15.32
C PRO A 327 -6.62 9.63 -15.65
N GLU A 328 -6.63 10.69 -16.44
CA GLU A 328 -5.45 11.51 -16.67
C GLU A 328 -5.22 12.44 -15.47
N VAL A 329 -4.07 12.30 -14.81
CA VAL A 329 -3.65 13.18 -13.72
C VAL A 329 -2.76 14.28 -14.29
N ARG A 330 -3.33 15.46 -14.58
CA ARG A 330 -2.54 16.57 -15.14
C ARG A 330 -1.48 17.04 -14.16
N GLY A 331 -0.30 17.38 -14.66
CA GLY A 331 0.85 17.77 -13.84
C GLY A 331 1.66 16.60 -13.28
N LEU A 332 1.17 15.37 -13.40
CA LEU A 332 1.97 14.17 -13.15
C LEU A 332 2.83 13.88 -14.38
N LEU A 333 4.15 13.89 -14.19
CA LEU A 333 5.11 13.63 -15.26
C LEU A 333 5.35 12.12 -15.41
N ARG A 334 5.49 11.69 -16.67
CA ARG A 334 5.98 10.35 -17.03
C ARG A 334 7.45 10.47 -17.44
N GLY A 335 8.25 9.48 -17.11
CA GLY A 335 9.62 9.34 -17.65
C GLY A 335 10.06 7.89 -17.70
N GLY A 336 11.27 7.64 -18.17
CA GLY A 336 11.80 6.29 -18.30
C GLY A 336 11.80 5.56 -16.96
N LEU A 337 11.34 4.31 -16.96
CA LEU A 337 11.43 3.45 -15.79
C LEU A 337 12.91 3.07 -15.55
N PRO A 338 13.41 3.09 -14.30
CA PRO A 338 14.73 2.58 -13.99
C PRO A 338 14.90 1.11 -14.41
N SER A 339 16.14 0.68 -14.67
CA SER A 339 16.42 -0.71 -15.06
C SER A 339 16.13 -1.74 -13.96
N ALA A 340 16.15 -1.30 -12.69
CA ALA A 340 15.68 -2.07 -11.55
C ALA A 340 14.96 -1.13 -10.57
N LEU A 341 13.76 -1.53 -10.13
CA LEU A 341 12.97 -0.78 -9.16
C LEU A 341 12.30 -1.78 -8.20
N PHE A 342 13.02 -2.13 -7.13
CA PHE A 342 12.55 -3.05 -6.11
C PHE A 342 11.57 -2.38 -5.16
N ILE A 343 10.38 -2.95 -5.02
CA ILE A 343 9.35 -2.50 -4.10
C ILE A 343 9.07 -3.62 -3.08
N PRO A 344 9.21 -3.37 -1.77
CA PRO A 344 8.86 -4.33 -0.75
C PRO A 344 7.36 -4.72 -0.78
N ILE A 345 7.08 -6.02 -0.69
CA ILE A 345 5.74 -6.60 -0.62
C ILE A 345 5.45 -7.01 0.83
N GLY A 346 4.20 -6.85 1.28
CA GLY A 346 3.79 -7.31 2.61
C GLY A 346 4.32 -6.44 3.75
N PRO A 347 3.85 -6.65 4.99
CA PRO A 347 4.29 -5.86 6.14
C PRO A 347 5.78 -6.08 6.46
N SER A 348 6.41 -5.08 7.07
CA SER A 348 7.79 -5.19 7.60
C SER A 348 7.88 -6.16 8.78
N GLY A 349 6.77 -6.37 9.49
CA GLY A 349 6.67 -7.30 10.62
C GLY A 349 6.85 -6.64 11.99
N VAL A 350 7.02 -7.47 13.00
CA VAL A 350 7.18 -7.06 14.40
C VAL A 350 8.66 -7.09 14.77
N LEU A 351 9.14 -6.04 15.44
CA LEU A 351 10.50 -5.99 15.98
C LEU A 351 10.72 -7.12 17.00
N ILE A 352 11.62 -8.03 16.68
CA ILE A 352 12.03 -9.13 17.55
C ILE A 352 13.22 -8.70 18.40
N GLY A 353 14.26 -8.15 17.76
CA GLY A 353 15.46 -7.70 18.45
C GLY A 353 16.57 -7.31 17.47
N LYS A 354 17.82 -7.44 17.90
CA LYS A 354 19.01 -7.18 17.07
C LYS A 354 19.75 -8.47 16.75
N VAL A 355 20.19 -8.60 15.51
CA VAL A 355 21.13 -9.66 15.12
C VAL A 355 22.56 -9.27 15.50
N SER A 356 23.49 -10.21 15.48
CA SER A 356 24.90 -9.98 15.86
C SER A 356 25.59 -8.82 15.12
N GLY A 357 25.12 -8.48 13.91
CA GLY A 357 25.58 -7.33 13.14
C GLY A 357 25.09 -5.96 13.64
N GLY A 358 24.26 -5.92 14.69
CA GLY A 358 23.66 -4.71 15.26
C GLY A 358 22.41 -4.21 14.54
N GLU A 359 22.05 -4.82 13.41
CA GLU A 359 20.82 -4.51 12.67
C GLU A 359 19.59 -4.95 13.45
N ARG A 360 18.52 -4.13 13.42
CA ARG A 360 17.23 -4.53 14.01
C ARG A 360 16.50 -5.46 13.04
N LEU A 361 16.06 -6.62 13.54
CA LEU A 361 15.29 -7.61 12.79
C LEU A 361 13.81 -7.51 13.15
N LEU A 362 12.99 -7.35 12.11
CA LEU A 362 11.55 -7.42 12.16
C LEU A 362 11.06 -8.65 11.38
N LEU A 363 10.02 -9.32 11.89
CA LEU A 363 9.45 -10.50 11.26
C LEU A 363 7.93 -10.41 11.17
N PRO A 364 7.33 -10.56 9.98
CA PRO A 364 5.89 -10.72 9.86
C PRO A 364 5.46 -12.06 10.46
N LEU A 365 4.58 -11.99 11.47
CA LEU A 365 4.07 -13.16 12.18
C LEU A 365 2.78 -13.71 11.55
N ASP A 366 2.27 -13.04 10.52
CA ASP A 366 1.10 -13.43 9.75
C ASP A 366 1.43 -13.63 8.27
N ASP A 367 0.59 -14.40 7.58
CA ASP A 367 0.65 -14.60 6.13
C ASP A 367 -0.74 -14.38 5.52
N PRO A 368 -0.89 -13.50 4.51
CA PRO A 368 -2.18 -13.26 3.86
C PRO A 368 -2.70 -14.46 3.04
N ALA A 369 -1.84 -15.41 2.68
CA ALA A 369 -2.17 -16.53 1.81
C ALA A 369 -2.50 -17.82 2.59
N GLU A 370 -1.82 -18.03 3.72
CA GLU A 370 -1.78 -19.30 4.42
C GLU A 370 -1.92 -19.11 5.93
N GLN A 371 -2.37 -20.15 6.63
CA GLN A 371 -2.36 -20.12 8.09
C GLN A 371 -0.93 -20.13 8.60
N THR A 372 -0.62 -19.29 9.58
CA THR A 372 0.71 -19.21 10.21
C THR A 372 0.64 -19.67 11.66
N ARG A 373 1.55 -20.57 12.03
CA ARG A 373 1.70 -21.07 13.39
C ARG A 373 3.04 -20.60 13.94
N VAL A 374 2.99 -19.77 14.98
CA VAL A 374 4.17 -19.26 15.66
C VAL A 374 4.27 -19.94 17.02
N HIS A 375 5.46 -20.41 17.35
CA HIS A 375 5.79 -20.92 18.68
C HIS A 375 6.77 -19.99 19.37
N ILE A 376 6.42 -19.51 20.56
CA ILE A 376 7.25 -18.69 21.43
C ILE A 376 7.56 -19.52 22.67
N GLY A 377 8.72 -20.17 22.68
CA GLY A 377 9.27 -20.89 23.82
C GLY A 377 10.21 -19.98 24.62
N ALA A 378 9.64 -19.00 25.33
CA ALA A 378 10.38 -17.96 26.02
C ALA A 378 9.65 -17.52 27.30
N GLU A 379 10.35 -16.76 28.14
CA GLU A 379 9.72 -16.14 29.31
C GLU A 379 8.50 -15.29 28.91
N GLN A 380 7.50 -15.27 29.79
CA GLN A 380 6.21 -14.61 29.53
C GLN A 380 6.40 -13.11 29.20
N GLU A 381 7.46 -12.49 29.72
CA GLU A 381 7.81 -11.09 29.41
C GLU A 381 8.13 -10.86 27.94
N ILE A 382 8.93 -11.75 27.34
CA ILE A 382 9.29 -11.69 25.91
C ILE A 382 8.04 -11.92 25.06
N ALA A 383 7.22 -12.91 25.42
CA ALA A 383 5.97 -13.20 24.74
C ALA A 383 5.00 -12.01 24.78
N LYS A 384 4.80 -11.39 25.96
CA LYS A 384 3.96 -10.20 26.14
C LYS A 384 4.43 -9.04 25.25
N ARG A 385 5.74 -8.80 25.15
CA ARG A 385 6.31 -7.76 24.26
C ARG A 385 5.99 -8.03 22.79
N ILE A 386 6.16 -9.27 22.33
CA ILE A 386 5.82 -9.64 20.94
C ILE A 386 4.31 -9.43 20.69
N VAL A 387 3.45 -9.81 21.63
CA VAL A 387 1.99 -9.66 21.54
C VAL A 387 1.58 -8.19 21.43
N ILE A 388 2.07 -7.31 22.30
CA ILE A 388 1.72 -5.87 22.24
C ILE A 388 2.24 -5.23 20.95
N ARG A 389 3.44 -5.60 20.48
CA ARG A 389 4.00 -5.08 19.22
C ARG A 389 3.22 -5.58 18.00
N THR A 390 2.70 -6.81 18.05
CA THR A 390 1.82 -7.37 17.01
C THR A 390 0.54 -6.53 16.87
N ALA A 391 -0.09 -6.18 17.99
CA ALA A 391 -1.22 -5.26 17.99
C ALA A 391 -0.83 -3.85 17.51
N ALA A 392 0.34 -3.36 17.93
CA ALA A 392 0.88 -2.06 17.49
C ALA A 392 1.15 -1.97 15.99
N ALA A 393 1.57 -3.06 15.35
CA ALA A 393 1.71 -3.16 13.90
C ALA A 393 0.35 -3.09 13.17
N GLY A 394 -0.77 -3.31 13.88
CA GLY A 394 -2.13 -3.15 13.38
C GLY A 394 -2.94 -4.44 13.31
N GLN A 395 -2.46 -5.52 13.91
CA GLN A 395 -3.22 -6.77 14.08
C GLN A 395 -4.26 -6.63 15.19
N ARG A 396 -5.31 -7.46 15.15
CA ARG A 396 -6.29 -7.60 16.23
C ARG A 396 -6.03 -8.92 16.94
N VAL A 397 -5.61 -8.84 18.19
CA VAL A 397 -5.15 -9.98 18.98
C VAL A 397 -6.22 -10.44 19.96
N THR A 398 -6.42 -11.74 20.09
CA THR A 398 -7.15 -12.34 21.21
C THR A 398 -6.24 -13.34 21.92
N VAL A 399 -6.01 -13.09 23.21
CA VAL A 399 -5.32 -14.01 24.11
C VAL A 399 -6.37 -14.94 24.71
N HIS A 400 -6.20 -16.23 24.48
CA HIS A 400 -7.01 -17.30 25.04
C HIS A 400 -6.22 -17.94 26.18
N THR A 401 -6.66 -17.72 27.41
CA THR A 401 -5.94 -18.13 28.62
C THR A 401 -6.90 -18.30 29.78
N THR A 402 -6.57 -19.22 30.69
CA THR A 402 -7.20 -19.33 32.02
C THR A 402 -6.46 -18.51 33.07
N ASP A 403 -5.19 -18.14 32.83
CA ASP A 403 -4.40 -17.22 33.66
C ASP A 403 -4.67 -15.76 33.23
N VAL A 404 -5.89 -15.30 33.46
CA VAL A 404 -6.27 -13.93 33.09
C VAL A 404 -5.45 -12.90 33.85
N ALA A 405 -5.11 -13.16 35.11
CA ALA A 405 -4.31 -12.26 35.93
C ALA A 405 -2.93 -12.01 35.31
N GLY A 406 -2.24 -13.08 34.87
CA GLY A 406 -0.95 -12.98 34.20
C GLY A 406 -1.01 -12.18 32.90
N TRP A 407 -2.10 -12.25 32.14
CA TRP A 407 -2.25 -11.54 30.86
C TRP A 407 -2.98 -10.20 30.95
N GLN A 408 -3.50 -9.82 32.11
CA GLN A 408 -4.32 -8.61 32.25
C GLN A 408 -3.55 -7.34 31.88
N SER A 409 -2.23 -7.32 32.12
CA SER A 409 -1.35 -6.18 31.82
C SER A 409 -1.27 -5.83 30.33
N VAL A 410 -1.47 -6.80 29.42
CA VAL A 410 -1.42 -6.54 27.97
C VAL A 410 -2.75 -6.06 27.40
N ARG A 411 -3.82 -6.02 28.20
CA ARG A 411 -5.15 -5.64 27.74
C ARG A 411 -5.17 -4.16 27.33
N MET A 412 -5.51 -3.90 26.07
CA MET A 412 -5.57 -2.57 25.48
C MET A 412 -6.42 -2.58 24.20
N PRO A 413 -6.77 -1.43 23.59
CA PRO A 413 -7.45 -1.43 22.30
C PRO A 413 -6.68 -2.26 21.27
N GLY A 414 -7.34 -3.26 20.69
CA GLY A 414 -6.73 -4.21 19.76
C GLY A 414 -6.25 -5.53 20.39
N ILE A 415 -6.28 -5.68 21.72
CA ILE A 415 -5.96 -6.91 22.45
C ILE A 415 -7.11 -7.26 23.40
N ALA A 416 -7.77 -8.39 23.15
CA ALA A 416 -8.74 -8.98 24.07
C ALA A 416 -8.08 -10.14 24.84
N VAL A 417 -8.39 -10.27 26.13
CA VAL A 417 -7.98 -11.42 26.96
C VAL A 417 -9.25 -12.13 27.40
N ILE A 418 -9.38 -13.42 27.08
CA ILE A 418 -10.59 -14.20 27.31
C ILE A 418 -10.28 -15.64 27.74
N GLU A 419 -11.20 -16.22 28.49
CA GLU A 419 -11.11 -17.61 28.98
C GLU A 419 -11.83 -18.63 28.05
N HIS A 420 -12.46 -18.15 26.97
CA HIS A 420 -13.29 -18.99 26.10
C HIS A 420 -12.65 -19.19 24.72
N GLN A 421 -13.08 -20.25 24.03
CA GLN A 421 -12.53 -20.63 22.73
C GLN A 421 -12.84 -19.63 21.61
N ARG A 422 -13.99 -18.95 21.67
CA ARG A 422 -14.45 -18.08 20.58
C ARG A 422 -13.66 -16.76 20.56
N PRO A 423 -12.89 -16.45 19.50
CA PRO A 423 -12.14 -15.21 19.43
C PRO A 423 -13.05 -13.97 19.39
N ALA A 424 -12.49 -12.81 19.77
CA ALA A 424 -13.19 -11.55 19.62
C ALA A 424 -13.51 -11.24 18.14
N PRO A 425 -14.56 -10.45 17.85
CA PRO A 425 -14.92 -10.13 16.47
C PRO A 425 -13.77 -9.50 15.66
N GLY A 426 -13.40 -10.20 14.58
CA GLY A 426 -12.39 -9.78 13.63
C GLY A 426 -10.94 -9.92 14.11
N THR A 427 -10.70 -10.73 15.13
CA THR A 427 -9.36 -11.21 15.49
C THR A 427 -8.62 -11.74 14.25
N THR A 428 -7.42 -11.23 14.05
CA THR A 428 -6.49 -11.71 13.01
C THR A 428 -5.46 -12.66 13.57
N VAL A 429 -5.19 -12.56 14.88
CA VAL A 429 -4.16 -13.30 15.59
C VAL A 429 -4.71 -13.84 16.93
N SER A 430 -4.69 -15.15 17.13
CA SER A 430 -4.98 -15.76 18.44
C SER A 430 -3.69 -16.13 19.14
N VAL A 431 -3.56 -15.75 20.40
CA VAL A 431 -2.46 -16.15 21.29
C VAL A 431 -3.01 -17.22 22.24
N VAL A 432 -2.28 -18.31 22.42
CA VAL A 432 -2.63 -19.42 23.30
C VAL A 432 -1.45 -19.76 24.21
N ASP A 433 -1.71 -20.04 25.47
CA ASP A 433 -0.73 -20.53 26.44
C ASP A 433 -0.85 -22.04 26.69
N GLY A 434 -1.74 -22.71 25.95
CA GLY A 434 -2.01 -24.14 26.04
C GLY A 434 -3.26 -24.49 26.86
N THR A 435 -3.89 -23.54 27.57
CA THR A 435 -5.06 -23.85 28.40
C THR A 435 -6.38 -23.75 27.66
N VAL A 436 -6.47 -22.87 26.65
CA VAL A 436 -7.67 -22.67 25.84
C VAL A 436 -7.32 -22.68 24.34
N ALA A 437 -7.97 -23.58 23.59
CA ALA A 437 -7.79 -23.68 22.14
C ALA A 437 -8.82 -22.80 21.39
N PRO A 438 -8.40 -21.96 20.43
CA PRO A 438 -9.30 -21.06 19.70
C PRO A 438 -10.15 -21.82 18.69
N ALA A 439 -11.44 -21.48 18.64
CA ALA A 439 -12.41 -22.02 17.68
C ALA A 439 -13.44 -20.94 17.28
N PRO A 440 -13.58 -20.59 15.98
CA PRO A 440 -12.76 -21.04 14.84
C PRO A 440 -11.32 -20.50 14.94
N ARG A 441 -10.37 -21.21 14.31
CA ARG A 441 -8.96 -20.78 14.29
C ARG A 441 -8.79 -19.61 13.32
N PRO A 442 -8.21 -18.47 13.74
CA PRO A 442 -7.86 -17.39 12.82
C PRO A 442 -6.69 -17.79 11.92
N ASN A 443 -6.33 -16.90 11.00
CA ASN A 443 -5.20 -17.11 10.08
C ASN A 443 -3.87 -17.29 10.82
N THR A 444 -3.68 -16.64 11.98
CA THR A 444 -2.42 -16.75 12.75
C THR A 444 -2.68 -17.22 14.17
N VAL A 445 -1.95 -18.25 14.61
CA VAL A 445 -1.95 -18.72 16.00
C VAL A 445 -0.55 -18.63 16.59
N LEU A 446 -0.39 -17.89 17.68
CA LEU A 446 0.83 -17.85 18.50
C LEU A 446 0.64 -18.72 19.73
N SER A 447 1.43 -19.77 19.83
CA SER A 447 1.56 -20.56 21.06
C SER A 447 2.68 -20.02 21.92
N VAL A 448 2.41 -19.82 23.21
CA VAL A 448 3.37 -19.34 24.20
C VAL A 448 3.61 -20.47 25.19
N ALA A 449 4.87 -20.80 25.43
CA ALA A 449 5.27 -21.82 26.39
C ALA A 449 6.56 -21.39 27.11
N PRO A 450 6.86 -21.94 28.30
CA PRO A 450 8.11 -21.67 29.01
C PRO A 450 9.35 -22.00 28.16
N PRO A 451 10.51 -21.37 28.44
CA PRO A 451 11.78 -21.71 27.81
C PRO A 451 12.09 -23.21 27.89
N GLY A 452 12.64 -23.79 26.82
CA GLY A 452 12.97 -25.22 26.74
C GLY A 452 11.78 -26.16 26.52
N SER A 453 10.56 -25.63 26.37
CA SER A 453 9.39 -26.44 26.01
C SER A 453 9.54 -27.09 24.62
N PRO A 454 8.96 -28.28 24.40
CA PRO A 454 9.03 -28.94 23.11
C PRO A 454 8.32 -28.12 22.02
N VAL A 455 9.00 -27.92 20.90
CA VAL A 455 8.46 -27.20 19.75
C VAL A 455 7.38 -28.05 19.08
N PRO A 456 6.15 -27.51 18.87
CA PRO A 456 5.12 -28.22 18.13
C PRO A 456 5.59 -28.52 16.69
N PRO A 457 5.38 -29.75 16.17
CA PRO A 457 5.98 -30.21 14.90
C PRO A 457 5.49 -29.45 13.66
N ALA A 458 4.42 -28.66 13.79
CA ALA A 458 3.84 -27.90 12.69
C ALA A 458 3.95 -26.39 12.92
N SER A 459 5.01 -25.94 13.60
CA SER A 459 5.34 -24.52 13.79
C SER A 459 6.06 -23.99 12.55
N ASP A 460 5.54 -22.92 11.96
CA ASP A 460 6.15 -22.26 10.80
C ASP A 460 7.25 -21.28 11.21
N ILE A 461 7.07 -20.66 12.39
CA ILE A 461 7.99 -19.72 13.01
C ILE A 461 8.24 -20.18 14.44
N VAL A 462 9.50 -20.26 14.85
CA VAL A 462 9.92 -20.66 16.19
C VAL A 462 10.81 -19.58 16.78
N ILE A 463 10.45 -19.11 17.97
CA ILE A 463 11.17 -18.12 18.76
C ILE A 463 11.51 -18.82 20.08
N ALA A 464 12.74 -19.32 20.21
CA ALA A 464 13.19 -20.12 21.34
C ALA A 464 14.25 -19.37 22.15
N GLN A 465 14.01 -19.15 23.44
CA GLN A 465 15.00 -18.52 24.32
C GLN A 465 16.12 -19.52 24.63
N THR A 466 17.33 -19.20 24.20
CA THR A 466 18.54 -20.04 24.36
C THR A 466 19.42 -19.57 25.52
N GLY A 467 19.21 -18.35 26.02
CA GLY A 467 19.91 -17.79 27.17
C GLY A 467 19.15 -16.63 27.80
N PRO A 468 19.72 -15.96 28.82
CA PRO A 468 19.04 -14.89 29.55
C PRO A 468 18.62 -13.69 28.69
N ALA A 469 19.38 -13.40 27.62
CA ALA A 469 19.12 -12.29 26.70
C ALA A 469 19.29 -12.70 25.24
N THR A 470 19.17 -14.00 24.94
CA THR A 470 19.35 -14.54 23.59
C THR A 470 18.19 -15.42 23.21
N VAL A 471 17.72 -15.23 21.99
CA VAL A 471 16.62 -15.96 21.38
C VAL A 471 17.05 -16.42 20.00
N GLU A 472 16.91 -17.70 19.74
CA GLU A 472 17.04 -18.25 18.39
C GLU A 472 15.70 -18.08 17.67
N LEU A 473 15.74 -17.42 16.51
CA LEU A 473 14.60 -17.30 15.60
C LEU A 473 14.80 -18.24 14.43
N THR A 474 13.82 -19.10 14.18
CA THR A 474 13.76 -19.95 12.98
C THR A 474 12.47 -19.68 12.21
N ALA A 475 12.58 -19.40 10.92
CA ALA A 475 11.43 -19.22 10.03
C ALA A 475 11.82 -19.55 8.58
N GLY A 476 10.93 -20.13 7.79
CA GLY A 476 11.11 -20.25 6.34
C GLY A 476 12.44 -20.90 5.87
N GLY A 477 13.00 -21.80 6.67
CA GLY A 477 14.26 -22.51 6.37
C GLY A 477 15.55 -21.75 6.73
N TRP A 478 15.46 -20.59 7.38
CA TRP A 478 16.60 -19.87 7.92
C TRP A 478 16.50 -19.76 9.45
N SER A 479 17.64 -19.65 10.13
CA SER A 479 17.72 -19.38 11.57
C SER A 479 18.75 -18.30 11.86
N CYS A 480 18.55 -17.54 12.94
CA CYS A 480 19.53 -16.60 13.46
C CYS A 480 19.37 -16.36 14.96
N ASP A 481 20.48 -16.05 15.62
CA ASP A 481 20.47 -15.56 17.00
C ASP A 481 20.10 -14.08 17.06
N ILE A 482 19.25 -13.76 18.03
CA ILE A 482 18.72 -12.41 18.25
C ILE A 482 18.88 -12.04 19.72
N GLU A 483 19.38 -10.85 19.96
CA GLU A 483 19.30 -10.17 21.25
C GLU A 483 17.97 -9.40 21.31
N PRO A 484 16.99 -9.81 22.14
CA PRO A 484 15.71 -9.13 22.24
C PRO A 484 15.89 -7.68 22.68
N GLU A 485 15.26 -6.74 21.98
CA GLU A 485 15.35 -5.33 22.35
C GLU A 485 14.25 -4.99 23.35
N PHE A 486 14.63 -4.45 24.52
CA PHE A 486 13.69 -4.08 25.57
C PHE A 486 13.52 -2.57 25.67
N PHE A 487 12.28 -2.09 25.55
CA PHE A 487 11.96 -0.68 25.72
C PHE A 487 11.32 -0.42 27.08
N ARG A 488 11.76 0.63 27.78
CA ARG A 488 11.20 1.05 29.07
C ARG A 488 9.70 1.32 29.00
N ALA A 489 9.22 1.88 27.88
CA ALA A 489 7.81 2.19 27.66
C ALA A 489 6.91 0.94 27.61
N GLU A 490 7.49 -0.25 27.41
CA GLU A 490 6.75 -1.51 27.38
C GLU A 490 6.63 -2.16 28.76
N ASN A 491 7.43 -1.74 29.75
CA ASN A 491 7.46 -2.38 31.07
C ASN A 491 6.09 -2.40 31.74
N ARG A 492 5.26 -1.36 31.53
CA ARG A 492 3.88 -1.30 32.05
C ARG A 492 2.96 -2.44 31.57
N TYR A 493 3.30 -3.11 30.47
CA TYR A 493 2.53 -4.23 29.92
C TYR A 493 3.03 -5.59 30.38
N ILE A 494 4.13 -5.62 31.13
CA ILE A 494 4.85 -6.83 31.49
C ILE A 494 4.70 -7.11 32.97
N THR A 495 4.81 -6.05 33.79
CA THR A 495 4.71 -6.17 35.24
C THR A 495 3.30 -6.64 35.62
N CYS A 496 3.23 -7.83 36.19
CA CYS A 496 2.07 -8.21 36.99
C CYS A 496 2.16 -7.40 38.28
N SER A 497 1.10 -6.69 38.62
CA SER A 497 1.04 -5.87 39.81
C SER A 497 1.11 -6.78 41.04
N GLN A 498 2.27 -6.86 41.69
CA GLN A 498 2.58 -7.69 42.87
C GLN A 498 1.87 -7.25 44.17
N TRP A 499 0.63 -6.73 44.12
CA TRP A 499 -0.04 -6.20 45.33
C TRP A 499 -0.91 -7.20 46.11
N GLU A 500 -0.79 -8.52 45.89
CA GLU A 500 -1.56 -9.54 46.65
C GLU A 500 -0.68 -10.64 47.28
N MET A 501 0.50 -10.29 47.80
CA MET A 501 1.31 -11.21 48.65
C MET A 501 1.73 -10.55 49.98
N ALA A 502 0.96 -9.56 50.43
CA ALA A 502 1.12 -8.98 51.76
C ALA A 502 -0.26 -8.65 52.35
N GLU A 503 -1.01 -9.69 52.69
CA GLU A 503 -1.95 -9.71 53.83
C GLU A 503 -2.19 -11.15 54.29
#